data_AF-A0A420CMJ2-F1
#
_entry.id   AF-A0A420CMJ2-F1
#
_cell.length_a   1.000
_cell.length_b   1.000
_cell.length_c   1.000
_cell.angle_alpha   90.00
_cell.angle_beta   90.00
_cell.angle_gamma   90.00
#
_symmetry.space_group_name_H-M   'P 1'
#
loop_
_entity.id
_entity.type
_entity.pdbx_description
1 polymer ?
#
loop_
_entity_poly.entity_id
_entity_poly.type
_entity_poly.pdbx_seq_one_letter_code
_entity_poly.pdbx_strand_id
1 'polypeptide(L)'
;MKKYKTSEYKTDLVQEAAVAYGYQNFDDVGIFRLMDISQKGISFKIFDNLAKKFPFTMQDWADFLHISGKTLSRYQKEEKSFDILQSEKILQIEMLYQRGEEVFGSSDNFLIWLQSENVALGKTKPQDLLGSVFGISLLMDELTRIEHGVLA
;
A
#
# COMPACT_ATOMS: atom_id res chain seq x y z
N MET A 1 -15.47 46.72 6.63
CA MET A 1 -16.25 45.47 6.62
C MET A 1 -15.39 44.36 6.03
N LYS A 2 -15.28 43.24 6.75
CA LYS A 2 -14.82 41.88 6.41
C LYS A 2 -13.52 41.67 5.59
N LYS A 3 -12.51 41.15 6.31
CA LYS A 3 -11.47 40.23 5.82
C LYS A 3 -12.12 39.03 5.09
N TYR A 4 -11.44 38.43 4.12
CA TYR A 4 -10.82 37.09 4.20
C TYR A 4 -9.97 36.86 2.93
N LYS A 5 -8.68 36.52 3.13
CA LYS A 5 -7.82 35.90 2.12
C LYS A 5 -8.28 34.46 1.96
N THR A 6 -8.64 34.03 0.76
CA THR A 6 -8.77 32.61 0.42
C THR A 6 -8.60 32.47 -1.09
N SER A 7 -7.62 31.66 -1.52
CA SER A 7 -7.62 30.89 -2.79
C SER A 7 -6.21 30.65 -3.38
N GLU A 8 -5.20 30.33 -2.55
CA GLU A 8 -3.94 29.74 -3.06
C GLU A 8 -3.70 28.31 -2.55
N TYR A 9 -4.44 27.83 -1.53
CA TYR A 9 -4.21 26.51 -0.91
C TYR A 9 -4.94 25.33 -1.58
N LYS A 10 -5.74 25.56 -2.63
CA LYS A 10 -6.59 24.51 -3.23
C LYS A 10 -6.00 23.86 -4.47
N THR A 11 -4.98 24.47 -5.07
CA THR A 11 -4.41 24.00 -6.33
C THR A 11 -3.32 22.95 -6.12
N ASP A 12 -2.53 23.06 -5.04
CA ASP A 12 -1.45 22.11 -4.72
C ASP A 12 -1.97 20.71 -4.32
N LEU A 13 -3.07 20.64 -3.57
CA LEU A 13 -3.71 19.36 -3.17
C LEU A 13 -4.21 18.54 -4.36
N VAL A 14 -4.49 19.17 -5.50
CA VAL A 14 -5.01 18.52 -6.70
C VAL A 14 -3.86 18.12 -7.64
N GLN A 15 -2.75 18.86 -7.63
CA GLN A 15 -1.53 18.50 -8.37
C GLN A 15 -0.77 17.33 -7.70
N GLU A 16 -0.71 17.28 -6.36
CA GLU A 16 -0.19 16.13 -5.60
C GLU A 16 -1.00 14.86 -5.89
N ALA A 17 -2.33 14.98 -5.96
CA ALA A 17 -3.21 13.86 -6.25
C ALA A 17 -3.13 13.36 -7.70
N ALA A 18 -2.62 14.14 -8.66
CA ALA A 18 -2.47 13.71 -10.05
C ALA A 18 -1.08 13.15 -10.38
N VAL A 19 -0.05 13.51 -9.60
CA VAL A 19 1.34 13.06 -9.79
C VAL A 19 1.70 11.89 -8.85
N ALA A 20 0.99 11.72 -7.72
CA ALA A 20 1.24 10.64 -6.75
C ALA A 20 0.76 9.23 -7.18
N TYR A 21 0.05 9.09 -8.30
CA TYR A 21 -0.45 7.79 -8.81
C TYR A 21 0.30 7.27 -10.06
N GLY A 22 1.40 7.90 -10.46
CA GLY A 22 2.24 7.43 -11.58
C GLY A 22 3.40 6.55 -11.12
N TYR A 23 3.14 5.40 -10.49
CA TYR A 23 4.17 4.43 -10.08
C TYR A 23 4.67 3.52 -11.22
N GLN A 24 4.36 3.88 -12.47
CA GLN A 24 4.71 3.10 -13.65
C GLN A 24 6.21 3.15 -14.01
N ASN A 25 6.98 4.06 -13.40
CA ASN A 25 8.42 4.15 -13.61
C ASN A 25 9.15 4.19 -12.26
N PHE A 26 9.77 3.07 -11.89
CA PHE A 26 10.78 2.98 -10.83
C PHE A 26 12.09 3.66 -11.26
N ASP A 27 12.03 4.89 -11.75
CA ASP A 27 13.22 5.68 -11.95
C ASP A 27 13.79 6.12 -10.59
N ASP A 28 15.05 6.54 -10.59
CA ASP A 28 15.74 6.96 -9.37
C ASP A 28 14.95 8.05 -8.62
N VAL A 29 14.24 8.91 -9.35
CA VAL A 29 13.44 10.02 -8.81
C VAL A 29 12.23 9.51 -8.03
N GLY A 30 11.52 8.51 -8.53
CA GLY A 30 10.41 7.85 -7.85
C GLY A 30 10.85 7.20 -6.54
N ILE A 31 12.00 6.52 -6.54
CA ILE A 31 12.55 5.87 -5.34
C ILE A 31 12.91 6.89 -4.26
N PHE A 32 13.60 7.99 -4.61
CA PHE A 32 13.93 9.03 -3.63
C PHE A 32 12.69 9.68 -3.01
N ARG A 33 11.59 9.83 -3.77
CA ARG A 33 10.32 10.33 -3.23
C ARG A 33 9.70 9.36 -2.24
N LEU A 34 9.69 8.06 -2.55
CA LEU A 34 9.19 7.03 -1.63
C LEU A 34 9.99 7.03 -0.31
N MET A 35 11.31 7.22 -0.40
CA MET A 35 12.18 7.33 0.77
C MET A 35 11.87 8.57 1.61
N ASP A 36 11.61 9.73 0.98
CA ASP A 36 11.20 10.95 1.69
C ASP A 36 9.83 10.78 2.37
N ILE A 37 8.87 10.14 1.70
CA ILE A 37 7.55 9.82 2.27
C ILE A 37 7.71 8.88 3.47
N SER A 38 8.52 7.83 3.36
CA SER A 38 8.72 6.89 4.48
C SER A 38 9.41 7.56 5.67
N GLN A 39 10.38 8.44 5.43
CA GLN A 39 11.06 9.22 6.47
C GLN A 39 10.12 10.18 7.19
N LYS A 40 9.20 10.82 6.47
CA LYS A 40 8.16 11.69 7.06
C LYS A 40 7.10 10.89 7.82
N GLY A 41 6.93 9.62 7.47
CA GLY A 41 5.96 8.72 8.05
C GLY A 41 4.58 8.86 7.43
N ILE A 42 3.87 7.74 7.31
CA ILE A 42 2.49 7.72 6.80
C ILE A 42 1.54 8.00 7.96
N SER A 43 0.66 9.00 7.81
CA SER A 43 -0.39 9.24 8.81
C SER A 43 -1.38 8.08 8.88
N PHE A 44 -1.93 7.80 10.06
CA PHE A 44 -2.98 6.78 10.20
C PHE A 44 -4.15 7.02 9.25
N LYS A 45 -4.52 8.28 8.97
CA LYS A 45 -5.59 8.63 8.05
C LYS A 45 -5.32 8.16 6.61
N ILE A 46 -4.09 8.32 6.12
CA ILE A 46 -3.68 7.85 4.80
C ILE A 46 -3.70 6.32 4.77
N PHE A 47 -3.13 5.70 5.80
CA PHE A 47 -3.17 4.25 5.97
C PHE A 47 -4.60 3.69 6.02
N ASP A 48 -5.54 4.33 6.72
CA ASP A 48 -6.92 3.86 6.83
C ASP A 48 -7.65 3.87 5.47
N ASN A 49 -7.34 4.84 4.61
CA ASN A 49 -7.86 4.86 3.24
C ASN A 49 -7.29 3.71 2.39
N LEU A 50 -6.00 3.41 2.57
CA LEU A 50 -5.37 2.24 1.93
C LEU A 50 -6.01 0.95 2.45
N ALA A 51 -6.07 0.77 3.77
CA ALA A 51 -6.53 -0.43 4.43
C ALA A 51 -7.95 -0.84 4.00
N LYS A 52 -8.83 0.15 3.77
CA LYS A 52 -10.20 -0.05 3.28
C LYS A 52 -10.31 -0.61 1.86
N LYS A 53 -9.24 -0.53 1.05
CA LYS A 53 -9.22 -1.18 -0.26
C LYS A 53 -9.11 -2.70 -0.16
N PHE A 54 -8.66 -3.21 0.99
CA PHE A 54 -8.42 -4.63 1.21
C PHE A 54 -9.50 -5.24 2.11
N PRO A 55 -9.83 -6.52 1.91
CA PRO A 55 -10.72 -7.27 2.79
C PRO A 55 -10.00 -7.76 4.07
N PHE A 56 -9.13 -6.93 4.65
CA PHE A 56 -8.31 -7.27 5.81
C PHE A 56 -8.84 -6.62 7.08
N THR A 57 -8.71 -7.31 8.20
CA THR A 57 -8.99 -6.75 9.51
C THR A 57 -7.84 -5.86 9.99
N MET A 58 -8.10 -5.00 10.96
CA MET A 58 -7.02 -4.24 11.62
C MET A 58 -6.03 -5.14 12.36
N GLN A 59 -6.42 -6.37 12.75
CA GLN A 59 -5.50 -7.33 13.34
C GLN A 59 -4.53 -7.87 12.27
N ASP A 60 -5.02 -8.21 11.08
CA ASP A 60 -4.16 -8.63 9.96
C ASP A 60 -3.14 -7.54 9.62
N TRP A 61 -3.58 -6.27 9.55
CA TRP A 61 -2.68 -5.14 9.35
C TRP A 61 -1.65 -4.97 10.46
N ALA A 62 -2.05 -5.18 11.73
CA ALA A 62 -1.11 -5.13 12.84
C ALA A 62 -0.01 -6.21 12.67
N ASP A 63 -0.40 -7.41 12.25
CA ASP A 63 0.50 -8.52 12.00
C ASP A 63 1.42 -8.25 10.79
N PHE A 64 0.89 -7.70 9.69
CA PHE A 64 1.70 -7.33 8.51
C PHE A 64 2.74 -6.24 8.82
N LEU A 65 2.39 -5.31 9.71
CA LEU A 65 3.23 -4.20 10.12
C LEU A 65 4.14 -4.52 11.32
N HIS A 66 4.07 -5.75 11.85
CA HIS A 66 4.82 -6.19 13.04
C HIS A 66 4.63 -5.30 14.26
N ILE A 67 3.41 -4.80 14.46
CA ILE A 67 3.02 -4.03 15.63
C ILE A 67 1.86 -4.71 16.34
N SER A 68 1.74 -4.48 17.65
CA SER A 68 0.56 -4.99 18.37
C SER A 68 -0.72 -4.28 17.93
N GLY A 69 -1.85 -4.98 17.95
CA GLY A 69 -3.17 -4.37 17.73
C GLY A 69 -3.47 -3.20 18.69
N LYS A 70 -2.91 -3.23 19.92
CA LYS A 70 -2.96 -2.09 20.87
C LYS A 70 -2.20 -0.86 20.34
N THR A 71 -1.06 -1.07 19.69
CA THR A 71 -0.27 0.02 19.11
C THR A 71 -0.98 0.61 17.90
N LEU A 72 -1.51 -0.23 17.00
CA LEU A 72 -2.30 0.23 15.86
C LEU A 72 -3.55 1.00 16.30
N SER A 73 -4.27 0.49 17.31
CA SER A 73 -5.44 1.19 17.89
C SER A 73 -5.06 2.54 18.52
N ARG A 74 -3.89 2.63 19.15
CA ARG A 74 -3.38 3.91 19.67
C ARG A 74 -3.08 4.88 18.54
N TYR A 75 -2.47 4.42 17.45
CA TYR A 75 -2.20 5.27 16.28
C TYR A 75 -3.48 5.80 15.66
N GLN A 76 -4.52 4.96 15.59
CA GLN A 76 -5.86 5.37 15.17
C GLN A 76 -6.42 6.49 16.06
N LYS A 77 -6.41 6.29 17.38
CA LYS A 77 -7.01 7.22 18.34
C LYS A 77 -6.28 8.56 18.42
N GLU A 78 -4.95 8.53 18.30
CA GLU A 78 -4.09 9.71 18.45
C GLU A 78 -3.72 10.35 17.11
N GLU A 79 -4.30 9.86 15.99
CA GLU A 79 -4.00 10.29 14.62
C GLU A 79 -2.49 10.34 14.31
N LYS A 80 -1.74 9.35 14.81
CA LYS A 80 -0.28 9.32 14.68
C LYS A 80 0.16 8.89 13.28
N SER A 81 1.38 9.29 12.95
CA SER A 81 2.11 8.70 11.83
C SER A 81 2.83 7.42 12.24
N PHE A 82 2.90 6.48 11.30
CA PHE A 82 3.73 5.29 11.37
C PHE A 82 5.22 5.65 11.32
N ASP A 83 6.06 4.80 11.91
CA ASP A 83 7.51 4.95 11.77
C ASP A 83 7.96 4.60 10.35
N ILE A 84 9.26 4.75 10.08
CA ILE A 84 9.85 4.52 8.76
C ILE A 84 9.60 3.08 8.29
N LEU A 85 9.82 2.09 9.15
CA LEU A 85 9.70 0.67 8.79
C LEU A 85 8.26 0.30 8.44
N GLN A 86 7.29 0.72 9.24
CA GLN A 86 5.88 0.49 8.91
C GLN A 86 5.45 1.31 7.70
N SER A 87 5.94 2.53 7.54
CA SER A 87 5.63 3.36 6.37
C SER A 87 6.15 2.73 5.07
N GLU A 88 7.38 2.21 5.05
CA GLU A 88 7.91 1.45 3.91
C GLU A 88 7.07 0.21 3.61
N LYS A 89 6.68 -0.54 4.64
CA LYS A 89 5.82 -1.72 4.48
C LYS A 89 4.45 -1.36 3.89
N ILE A 90 3.83 -0.28 4.38
CA ILE A 90 2.55 0.24 3.86
C ILE A 90 2.68 0.61 2.38
N LEU A 91 3.77 1.30 2.00
CA LEU A 91 4.04 1.67 0.61
C LEU A 91 4.23 0.43 -0.28
N GLN A 92 5.00 -0.56 0.18
CA GLN A 92 5.19 -1.82 -0.54
C GLN A 92 3.87 -2.54 -0.80
N ILE A 93 2.95 -2.57 0.17
CA ILE A 93 1.64 -3.23 0.02
C ILE A 93 0.74 -2.44 -0.94
N GLU A 94 0.74 -1.10 -0.90
CA GLU A 94 0.02 -0.28 -1.90
C GLU A 94 0.58 -0.52 -3.31
N MET A 95 1.90 -0.59 -3.47
CA MET A 95 2.51 -0.86 -4.77
C MET A 95 2.13 -2.23 -5.32
N LEU A 96 2.09 -3.25 -4.46
CA LEU A 96 1.60 -4.57 -4.82
C LEU A 96 0.14 -4.52 -5.27
N TYR A 97 -0.70 -3.73 -4.60
CA TYR A 97 -2.10 -3.56 -4.98
C TYR A 97 -2.27 -2.92 -6.35
N GLN A 98 -1.55 -1.81 -6.61
CA GLN A 98 -1.59 -1.14 -7.91
C GLN A 98 -1.14 -2.08 -9.03
N ARG A 99 -0.02 -2.78 -8.82
CA ARG A 99 0.48 -3.76 -9.78
C ARG A 99 -0.51 -4.92 -9.98
N GLY A 100 -1.13 -5.39 -8.91
CA GLY A 100 -2.14 -6.43 -8.94
C GLY A 100 -3.36 -6.01 -9.75
N GLU A 101 -3.89 -4.82 -9.51
CA GLU A 101 -5.01 -4.26 -10.26
C GLU A 101 -4.70 -4.17 -11.76
N GLU A 102 -3.48 -3.76 -12.12
CA GLU A 102 -3.02 -3.71 -13.52
C GLU A 102 -2.97 -5.11 -14.16
N VAL A 103 -2.36 -6.09 -13.50
CA VAL A 103 -2.21 -7.46 -14.03
C VAL A 103 -3.57 -8.14 -14.19
N PHE A 104 -4.47 -7.96 -13.22
CA PHE A 104 -5.78 -8.60 -13.22
C PHE A 104 -6.85 -7.79 -13.96
N GLY A 105 -6.55 -6.55 -14.35
CA GLY A 105 -7.48 -5.59 -14.95
C GLY A 105 -8.66 -5.20 -14.05
N SER A 106 -8.61 -5.56 -12.77
CA SER A 106 -9.67 -5.37 -11.78
C SER A 106 -9.11 -5.57 -10.38
N SER A 107 -9.35 -4.59 -9.51
CA SER A 107 -9.03 -4.69 -8.09
C SER A 107 -9.71 -5.89 -7.45
N ASP A 108 -10.97 -6.17 -7.80
CA ASP A 108 -11.74 -7.26 -7.20
C ASP A 108 -11.12 -8.63 -7.53
N ASN A 109 -10.69 -8.82 -8.78
CA ASN A 109 -10.03 -10.06 -9.20
C ASN A 109 -8.69 -10.24 -8.48
N PHE A 110 -7.91 -9.17 -8.34
CA PHE A 110 -6.67 -9.21 -7.57
C PHE A 110 -6.91 -9.55 -6.10
N LEU A 111 -7.91 -8.93 -5.46
CA LEU A 111 -8.24 -9.21 -4.06
C LEU A 111 -8.72 -10.65 -3.84
N ILE A 112 -9.51 -11.20 -4.79
CA ILE A 112 -9.89 -12.63 -4.77
C ILE A 112 -8.66 -13.51 -4.84
N TRP A 113 -7.73 -13.22 -5.76
CA TRP A 113 -6.46 -13.96 -5.87
C TRP A 113 -5.66 -13.87 -4.57
N LEU A 114 -5.60 -12.68 -3.96
CA LEU A 114 -4.85 -12.43 -2.74
C LEU A 114 -5.33 -13.28 -1.55
N GLN A 115 -6.62 -13.63 -1.53
CA GLN A 115 -7.24 -14.48 -0.50
C GLN A 115 -7.34 -15.97 -0.87
N SER A 116 -7.01 -16.33 -2.11
CA SER A 116 -7.09 -17.69 -2.62
C SER A 116 -5.80 -18.47 -2.36
N GLU A 117 -5.89 -19.76 -2.06
CA GLU A 117 -4.70 -20.60 -2.00
C GLU A 117 -4.03 -20.65 -3.37
N ASN A 118 -2.74 -20.32 -3.43
CA ASN A 118 -1.98 -20.38 -4.66
C ASN A 118 -1.04 -21.61 -4.63
N VAL A 119 -1.25 -22.55 -5.56
CA VAL A 119 -0.44 -23.77 -5.69
C VAL A 119 1.02 -23.45 -6.00
N ALA A 120 1.27 -22.45 -6.85
CA ALA A 120 2.61 -21.98 -7.21
C ALA A 120 3.38 -21.43 -5.99
N LEU A 121 2.66 -20.92 -4.99
CA LEU A 121 3.20 -20.41 -3.73
C LEU A 121 3.15 -21.47 -2.61
N GLY A 122 3.11 -22.76 -2.96
CA GLY A 122 3.12 -23.85 -1.99
C GLY A 122 1.80 -24.00 -1.22
N LYS A 123 0.66 -23.69 -1.85
CA LYS A 123 -0.70 -23.70 -1.26
C LYS A 123 -0.87 -22.72 -0.09
N THR A 124 -0.15 -21.61 -0.13
CA THR A 124 -0.29 -20.50 0.82
C THR A 124 -1.15 -19.42 0.19
N LYS A 125 -1.92 -18.69 1.00
CA LYS A 125 -2.65 -17.52 0.49
C LYS A 125 -1.66 -16.37 0.32
N PRO A 126 -1.67 -15.66 -0.82
CA PRO A 126 -0.78 -14.51 -1.02
C PRO A 126 -0.81 -13.49 0.12
N GLN A 127 -1.98 -13.20 0.71
CA GLN A 127 -2.10 -12.29 1.85
C GLN A 127 -1.20 -12.66 3.04
N ASP A 128 -0.94 -13.95 3.28
CA ASP A 128 -0.17 -14.43 4.43
C ASP A 128 1.33 -14.09 4.26
N LEU A 129 1.75 -13.73 3.05
CA LEU A 129 3.11 -13.34 2.71
C LEU A 129 3.38 -11.83 2.92
N LEU A 130 2.33 -11.02 3.12
CA LEU A 130 2.44 -9.55 3.19
C LEU A 130 3.26 -9.05 4.39
N GLY A 131 3.32 -9.84 5.47
CA GLY A 131 4.18 -9.51 6.61
C GLY A 131 5.68 -9.56 6.30
N SER A 132 6.09 -10.23 5.22
CA SER A 132 7.51 -10.38 4.87
C SER A 132 7.88 -9.50 3.68
N VAL A 133 9.04 -8.82 3.72
CA VAL A 133 9.57 -8.11 2.53
C VAL A 133 9.87 -9.11 1.41
N PHE A 134 10.41 -10.28 1.75
CA PHE A 134 10.61 -11.37 0.79
C PHE A 134 9.30 -11.92 0.24
N GLY A 135 8.27 -11.99 1.10
CA GLY A 135 6.93 -12.40 0.69
C GLY A 135 6.34 -11.45 -0.34
N ILE A 136 6.37 -10.14 -0.09
CA ILE A 136 5.90 -9.13 -1.06
C ILE A 136 6.70 -9.21 -2.38
N SER A 137 8.03 -9.38 -2.32
CA SER A 137 8.85 -9.56 -3.53
C SER A 137 8.43 -10.78 -4.32
N LEU A 138 8.17 -11.91 -3.65
CA LEU A 138 7.70 -13.14 -4.29
C LEU A 138 6.33 -12.94 -4.96
N LEU A 139 5.44 -12.15 -4.35
CA LEU A 139 4.16 -11.80 -4.95
C LEU A 139 4.31 -10.92 -6.19
N MET A 140 5.22 -9.94 -6.18
CA MET A 140 5.51 -9.11 -7.35
C MET A 140 6.05 -9.96 -8.53
N ASP A 141 6.91 -10.93 -8.23
CA ASP A 141 7.43 -11.86 -9.24
C ASP A 141 6.31 -12.75 -9.81
N GLU A 142 5.39 -13.19 -8.95
CA GLU A 142 4.22 -13.98 -9.35
C GLU A 142 3.26 -13.17 -10.22
N LEU A 143 2.99 -11.91 -9.88
CA LEU A 143 2.20 -11.00 -10.73
C LEU A 143 2.82 -10.83 -12.11
N THR A 144 4.16 -10.75 -12.19
CA THR A 144 4.89 -10.66 -13.46
C THR A 144 4.74 -11.95 -14.29
N ARG A 145 4.77 -13.13 -13.64
CA ARG A 145 4.50 -14.41 -14.33
C ARG A 145 3.09 -14.47 -14.88
N ILE A 146 2.10 -14.07 -14.08
CA ILE A 146 0.69 -14.03 -14.48
C ILE A 146 0.47 -13.11 -15.69
N GLU A 147 1.07 -11.92 -15.69
CA GLU A 147 0.99 -10.99 -16.82
C GLU A 147 1.51 -11.58 -18.14
N HIS A 148 2.60 -12.35 -18.07
CA HIS A 148 3.17 -13.02 -19.24
C HIS A 148 2.47 -14.34 -19.61
N GLY A 149 1.35 -14.66 -18.96
CA GLY A 149 0.58 -15.88 -19.22
C GLY A 149 1.30 -17.16 -18.77
N VAL A 150 2.30 -17.04 -17.90
CA VAL A 150 2.95 -18.18 -17.26
C VAL A 150 2.04 -18.64 -16.13
N LEU A 151 1.15 -19.57 -16.46
CA LEU A 151 0.37 -20.30 -15.45
C LEU A 151 1.34 -21.21 -14.69
N ALA A 152 1.44 -21.01 -13.38
CA ALA A 152 2.10 -21.92 -12.46
C ALA A 152 1.09 -22.87 -11.80
#